data_AF-A0AAE0IA70-F1
#
_entry.id   AF-A0AAE0IA70-F1
#
_cell.length_a   1.000
_cell.length_b   1.000
_cell.length_c   1.000
_cell.angle_alpha   90.00
_cell.angle_beta   90.00
_cell.angle_gamma   90.00
#
_symmetry.space_group_name_H-M   'P 1'
#
loop_
_entity.id
_entity.type
_entity.pdbx_description
1 polymer ?
#
loop_
_entity_poly.entity_id
_entity_poly.type
_entity_poly.pdbx_seq_one_letter_code
_entity_poly.pdbx_strand_id
1 'polypeptide(L)'
;MDFDRTSLEWSQHDFENFGYGFDGKSTVVLKTRTAGQETQFEKKTLSNSADDWDAWLRDVASLISRKQTSGICVVMCDRVDPIFSGIQAPSRYLPMKEKESFAQLVQTFRLHPRITRTMLREICSFSVQYHSRDENTKEDMITYTARSSSALPDDVALSSTYFPEMDLSVAVMYGCNKRQKWQVARQLEACDLAYNHPILLPGLLFELDRYRLVQSVEELLDKSVLNTSSDREPSLEKDIANMTVFLELSYESREVEKEIQATKRQMVKMMNATREANQSTMSFRPPKPSDSNTVTVISPTEGGSAHRSGNMTDEARWIKAEQQIKTRLEDISYEFDNKLNDLQMIWKTVAQGENQMNLRLSQANMALSRDMKRDSSQMRSIALLTMVFLPVSTVAPPEYGNLVADIQTFSRSYWIPQSIFSTTFFNWDSPEGQPVISGHFWIFVAVAAGLTCIVVGAWAFATRLSNADGSGKGKRTKKKGSASDEENSVGVLDGDKRE
;
A
#
# COMPACT_ATOMS: atom_id res chain seq x y z
N MET A 1 5.07 25.06 -10.56
CA MET A 1 5.21 24.88 -9.11
C MET A 1 3.83 24.92 -8.48
N ASP A 2 3.59 24.08 -7.48
CA ASP A 2 2.39 24.12 -6.65
C ASP A 2 2.52 25.29 -5.65
N PHE A 3 2.02 26.46 -6.01
CA PHE A 3 1.93 27.55 -5.05
C PHE A 3 0.69 27.38 -4.18
N ASP A 4 0.83 27.62 -2.88
CA ASP A 4 -0.29 27.66 -1.96
C ASP A 4 -1.19 28.84 -2.34
N ARG A 5 -2.41 28.55 -2.79
CA ARG A 5 -3.44 29.55 -3.12
C ARG A 5 -3.85 30.24 -1.82
N THR A 6 -3.52 31.51 -1.67
CA THR A 6 -3.87 32.35 -0.50
C THR A 6 -5.21 33.06 -0.64
N SER A 7 -5.80 33.04 -1.84
CA SER A 7 -7.10 33.65 -2.11
C SER A 7 -8.26 32.74 -1.69
N LEU A 8 -9.23 33.35 -1.01
CA LEU A 8 -10.51 32.75 -0.63
C LEU A 8 -11.57 32.80 -1.74
N GLU A 9 -11.24 33.35 -2.91
CA GLU A 9 -12.17 33.42 -4.03
C GLU A 9 -12.32 32.04 -4.66
N TRP A 10 -13.55 31.57 -4.82
CA TRP A 10 -13.87 30.32 -5.49
C TRP A 10 -14.08 30.57 -6.98
N SER A 11 -13.38 29.81 -7.83
CA SER A 11 -13.61 29.84 -9.27
C SER A 11 -14.78 28.95 -9.64
N GLN A 12 -15.37 29.16 -10.82
CA GLN A 12 -16.41 28.28 -11.34
C GLN A 12 -15.92 26.82 -11.43
N HIS A 13 -14.67 26.63 -11.82
CA HIS A 13 -14.02 25.32 -11.90
C HIS A 13 -13.92 24.63 -10.53
N ASP A 14 -13.73 25.38 -9.44
CA ASP A 14 -13.68 24.81 -8.10
C ASP A 14 -15.03 24.14 -7.74
N PHE A 15 -16.14 24.75 -8.13
CA PHE A 15 -17.48 24.19 -7.92
C PHE A 15 -17.79 23.00 -8.83
N GLU A 16 -17.32 23.02 -10.07
CA GLU A 16 -17.54 21.93 -11.05
C GLU A 16 -16.87 20.61 -10.64
N ASN A 17 -15.87 20.68 -9.76
CA ASN A 17 -15.20 19.49 -9.23
C ASN A 17 -16.04 18.69 -8.21
N PHE A 18 -17.14 19.27 -7.71
CA PHE A 18 -18.09 18.62 -6.81
C PHE A 18 -19.26 18.01 -7.58
N GLY A 19 -19.75 16.87 -7.09
CA GLY A 19 -20.96 16.24 -7.62
C GLY A 19 -22.19 16.70 -6.86
N TYR A 20 -23.26 17.06 -7.58
CA TYR A 20 -24.54 17.52 -7.03
C TYR A 20 -25.69 16.62 -7.51
N GLY A 21 -26.86 16.73 -6.89
CA GLY A 21 -28.06 16.01 -7.33
C GLY A 21 -28.22 14.60 -6.75
N PHE A 22 -27.40 14.22 -5.77
CA PHE A 22 -27.48 12.91 -5.13
C PHE A 22 -28.43 12.91 -3.94
N ASP A 23 -29.12 11.79 -3.74
CA ASP A 23 -29.96 11.59 -2.58
C ASP A 23 -29.12 11.28 -1.35
N GLY A 24 -29.37 12.02 -0.26
CA GLY A 24 -28.66 11.91 1.00
C GLY A 24 -29.21 12.87 2.04
N LYS A 25 -28.78 12.72 3.30
CA LYS A 25 -29.16 13.62 4.39
C LYS A 25 -27.93 14.17 5.10
N SER A 26 -27.88 15.48 5.24
CA SER A 26 -26.83 16.11 6.04
C SER A 26 -27.26 16.19 7.50
N THR A 27 -26.35 15.88 8.42
CA THR A 27 -26.57 16.08 9.85
C THR A 27 -25.79 17.31 10.28
N VAL A 28 -26.48 18.28 10.85
CA VAL A 28 -25.89 19.47 11.42
C VAL A 28 -25.86 19.32 12.92
N VAL A 29 -24.71 19.64 13.51
CA VAL A 29 -24.52 19.78 14.95
C VAL A 29 -24.12 21.21 15.22
N LEU A 30 -24.94 21.91 16.00
CA LEU A 30 -24.70 23.27 16.45
C LEU A 30 -24.57 23.26 17.96
N LYS A 31 -23.44 23.75 18.47
CA LYS A 31 -23.21 23.92 19.89
C LYS A 31 -22.75 25.34 20.13
N THR A 32 -23.61 26.17 20.71
CA THR A 32 -23.36 27.60 20.88
C THR A 32 -23.50 28.03 22.32
N ARG A 33 -22.80 29.12 22.65
CA ARG A 33 -22.91 29.84 23.91
C ARG A 33 -23.06 31.32 23.61
N THR A 34 -24.21 31.85 24.00
CA THR A 34 -24.47 33.30 23.99
C THR A 34 -24.10 33.86 25.36
N ALA A 35 -23.57 35.10 25.39
CA ALA A 35 -23.22 35.76 26.64
C ALA A 35 -24.41 35.80 27.62
N GLY A 36 -24.24 35.21 28.81
CA GLY A 36 -25.27 35.16 29.86
C GLY A 36 -26.30 34.03 29.76
N GLN A 37 -26.20 33.12 28.78
CA GLN A 37 -27.06 31.94 28.66
C GLN A 37 -26.30 30.62 28.82
N GLU A 38 -27.03 29.56 29.15
CA GLU A 38 -26.51 28.19 29.14
C GLU A 38 -26.18 27.74 27.71
N THR A 39 -25.28 26.77 27.62
CA THR A 39 -24.88 26.15 26.36
C THR A 39 -26.06 25.45 25.70
N GLN A 40 -26.34 25.80 24.44
CA GLN A 40 -27.34 25.12 23.63
C GLN A 40 -26.66 24.12 22.72
N PHE A 41 -27.18 22.89 22.71
CA PHE A 41 -26.77 21.83 21.77
C PHE A 41 -27.97 21.45 20.92
N GLU A 42 -27.87 21.69 19.62
CA GLU A 42 -28.88 21.36 18.64
C GLU A 42 -28.31 20.37 17.61
N LYS A 43 -29.07 19.31 17.37
CA LYS A 43 -28.78 18.35 16.30
C LYS A 43 -29.96 18.33 15.34
N LYS A 44 -29.74 18.80 14.11
CA LYS A 44 -30.76 18.82 13.05
C LYS A 44 -30.33 17.92 11.90
N THR A 45 -31.27 17.22 11.29
CA THR A 45 -31.02 16.51 10.03
C THR A 45 -31.68 17.31 8.92
N LEU A 46 -30.88 17.80 7.98
CA LEU A 46 -31.34 18.52 6.80
C LEU A 46 -31.67 17.55 5.68
N SER A 47 -32.80 17.81 5.04
CA SER A 47 -33.26 17.08 3.86
C SER A 47 -32.56 17.61 2.59
N ASN A 48 -32.70 16.89 1.48
CA ASN A 48 -32.17 17.30 0.17
C ASN A 48 -33.03 18.40 -0.50
N SER A 49 -33.77 19.19 0.26
CA SER A 49 -34.62 20.28 -0.24
C SER A 49 -33.87 21.60 -0.19
N ALA A 50 -33.87 22.35 -1.30
CA ALA A 50 -33.22 23.68 -1.37
C ALA A 50 -33.80 24.63 -0.31
N ASP A 51 -35.12 24.62 -0.10
CA ASP A 51 -35.79 25.48 0.88
C ASP A 51 -35.34 25.22 2.33
N ASP A 52 -35.06 23.96 2.70
CA ASP A 52 -34.62 23.58 4.04
C ASP A 52 -33.17 24.05 4.29
N TRP A 53 -32.32 23.93 3.27
CA TRP A 53 -30.95 24.47 3.30
C TRP A 53 -30.95 25.99 3.39
N ASP A 54 -31.72 26.68 2.55
CA ASP A 54 -31.79 28.14 2.54
C ASP A 54 -32.36 28.70 3.85
N ALA A 55 -33.40 28.08 4.39
CA ALA A 55 -33.98 28.49 5.68
C ALA A 55 -32.96 28.33 6.82
N TRP A 56 -32.25 27.19 6.86
CA TRP A 56 -31.24 26.93 7.89
C TRP A 56 -30.00 27.82 7.72
N LEU A 57 -29.51 28.01 6.49
CA LEU A 57 -28.36 28.89 6.21
C LEU A 57 -28.64 30.34 6.59
N ARG A 58 -29.87 30.84 6.38
CA ARG A 58 -30.26 32.18 6.83
C ARG A 58 -30.20 32.32 8.36
N ASP A 59 -30.68 31.31 9.08
CA ASP A 59 -30.62 31.30 10.54
C ASP A 59 -29.17 31.29 11.05
N VAL A 60 -28.33 30.40 10.50
CA VAL A 60 -26.91 30.32 10.87
C VAL A 60 -26.12 31.55 10.45
N ALA A 61 -26.35 32.11 9.26
CA ALA A 61 -25.72 33.36 8.86
C ALA A 61 -26.08 34.50 9.81
N SER A 62 -27.31 34.52 10.33
CA SER A 62 -27.72 35.49 11.35
C SER A 62 -27.00 35.28 12.68
N LEU A 63 -26.76 34.03 13.08
CA LEU A 63 -25.99 33.69 14.27
C LEU A 63 -24.53 34.13 14.13
N ILE A 64 -23.87 33.79 13.01
CA ILE A 64 -22.48 34.17 12.74
C ILE A 64 -22.33 35.70 12.68
N SER A 65 -23.33 36.41 12.15
CA SER A 65 -23.29 37.88 12.07
C SER A 65 -23.47 38.55 13.43
N ARG A 66 -24.14 37.90 14.39
CA ARG A 66 -24.25 38.38 15.77
C ARG A 66 -22.93 38.04 16.48
N LYS A 67 -21.97 38.96 16.48
CA LYS A 67 -20.63 38.86 17.11
C LYS A 67 -20.58 38.52 18.63
N GLN A 68 -21.65 37.99 19.21
CA GLN A 68 -21.81 37.64 20.62
C GLN A 68 -21.99 36.13 20.86
N THR A 69 -21.96 35.30 19.82
CA THR A 69 -22.09 33.84 19.95
C THR A 69 -20.75 33.15 19.76
N SER A 70 -20.28 32.44 20.77
CA SER A 70 -19.13 31.52 20.65
C SER A 70 -19.62 30.09 20.45
N GLY A 71 -18.79 29.27 19.80
CA GLY A 71 -18.96 27.82 19.82
C GLY A 71 -18.57 27.08 18.56
N ILE A 72 -19.30 26.01 18.25
CA ILE A 72 -18.95 25.03 17.23
C ILE A 72 -20.16 24.72 16.36
N CYS A 73 -20.01 24.81 15.04
CA CYS A 73 -20.99 24.37 14.07
C CYS A 73 -20.35 23.39 13.08
N VAL A 74 -20.89 22.18 12.98
CA VAL A 74 -20.39 21.17 12.05
C VAL A 74 -21.53 20.65 11.17
N VAL A 75 -21.35 20.76 9.86
CA VAL A 75 -22.21 20.13 8.85
C VAL A 75 -21.55 18.83 8.42
N MET A 76 -22.22 17.70 8.62
CA MET A 76 -21.74 16.39 8.18
C MET A 76 -22.60 15.91 7.02
N CYS A 77 -22.02 15.94 5.82
CA CYS A 77 -22.65 15.47 4.60
C CYS A 77 -22.62 13.95 4.54
N ASP A 78 -23.76 13.31 4.23
CA ASP A 78 -23.80 11.86 4.02
C ASP A 78 -22.88 11.43 2.88
N ARG A 79 -22.37 10.22 2.99
CA ARG A 79 -21.83 9.54 1.83
C ARG A 79 -22.96 9.09 0.92
N VAL A 80 -22.85 9.43 -0.36
CA VAL A 80 -23.76 8.96 -1.41
C VAL A 80 -23.60 7.45 -1.59
N ASP A 81 -24.69 6.76 -1.93
CA ASP A 81 -24.66 5.34 -2.22
C ASP A 81 -23.77 5.04 -3.46
N PRO A 82 -23.03 3.92 -3.45
CA PRO A 82 -22.12 3.57 -4.52
C PRO A 82 -22.89 3.30 -5.82
N ILE A 83 -22.45 3.92 -6.93
CA ILE A 83 -23.04 3.73 -8.27
C ILE A 83 -22.78 2.29 -8.76
N PHE A 84 -21.61 1.73 -8.42
CA PHE A 84 -21.20 0.38 -8.79
C PHE A 84 -20.95 -0.45 -7.53
N SER A 85 -21.39 -1.72 -7.56
CA SER A 85 -21.14 -2.66 -6.47
C SER A 85 -19.65 -2.80 -6.19
N GLY A 86 -19.22 -2.53 -4.96
CA GLY A 86 -17.82 -2.65 -4.53
C GLY A 86 -16.95 -1.40 -4.72
N ILE A 87 -17.45 -0.34 -5.37
CA ILE A 87 -16.72 0.93 -5.51
C ILE A 87 -17.43 2.01 -4.71
N GLN A 88 -16.78 2.52 -3.67
CA GLN A 88 -17.35 3.56 -2.83
C GLN A 88 -17.55 4.87 -3.59
N ALA A 89 -18.67 5.55 -3.35
CA ALA A 89 -18.90 6.87 -3.95
C ALA A 89 -17.84 7.88 -3.44
N PRO A 90 -17.27 8.72 -4.31
CA PRO A 90 -16.34 9.77 -3.92
C PRO A 90 -16.91 10.72 -2.85
N SER A 91 -16.11 11.09 -1.86
CA SER A 91 -16.50 12.06 -0.81
C SER A 91 -16.83 13.47 -1.33
N ARG A 92 -16.49 13.78 -2.59
CA ARG A 92 -16.85 15.04 -3.28
C ARG A 92 -18.31 15.09 -3.76
N TYR A 93 -19.04 13.99 -3.70
CA TYR A 93 -20.46 13.97 -4.03
C TYR A 93 -21.27 14.46 -2.83
N LEU A 94 -22.02 15.53 -3.05
CA LEU A 94 -22.73 16.26 -2.01
C LEU A 94 -24.21 15.87 -1.99
N PRO A 95 -24.83 15.79 -0.80
CA PRO A 95 -26.27 15.58 -0.62
C PRO A 95 -27.05 16.90 -0.81
N MET A 96 -26.73 17.63 -1.87
CA MET A 96 -27.36 18.90 -2.25
C MET A 96 -27.79 18.79 -3.71
N LYS A 97 -29.05 19.11 -4.01
CA LYS A 97 -29.54 19.13 -5.40
C LYS A 97 -28.89 20.22 -6.24
N GLU A 98 -28.68 21.37 -5.64
CA GLU A 98 -28.29 22.59 -6.35
C GLU A 98 -26.91 23.06 -5.91
N LYS A 99 -26.14 23.55 -6.89
CA LYS A 99 -24.85 24.20 -6.67
C LYS A 99 -24.98 25.47 -5.84
N GLU A 100 -26.12 26.16 -5.92
CA GLU A 100 -26.37 27.42 -5.23
C GLU A 100 -26.37 27.24 -3.71
N SER A 101 -27.00 26.19 -3.17
CA SER A 101 -26.98 25.90 -1.73
C SER A 101 -25.56 25.65 -1.22
N PHE A 102 -24.72 24.97 -2.01
CA PHE A 102 -23.31 24.80 -1.65
C PHE A 102 -22.52 26.11 -1.73
N ALA A 103 -22.77 26.94 -2.74
CA ALA A 103 -22.14 28.26 -2.85
C ALA A 103 -22.50 29.17 -1.66
N GLN A 104 -23.77 29.14 -1.23
CA GLN A 104 -24.21 29.84 -0.01
C GLN A 104 -23.51 29.27 1.23
N LEU A 105 -23.38 27.94 1.36
CA LEU A 105 -22.64 27.32 2.46
C LEU A 105 -21.16 27.76 2.48
N VAL A 106 -20.49 27.75 1.33
CA VAL A 106 -19.11 28.22 1.16
C VAL A 106 -18.97 29.67 1.61
N GLN A 107 -19.92 30.54 1.25
CA GLN A 107 -19.91 31.94 1.62
C GLN A 107 -20.15 32.15 3.12
N THR A 108 -21.13 31.45 3.70
CA THR A 108 -21.48 31.53 5.12
C THR A 108 -20.37 31.00 6.02
N PHE A 109 -19.77 29.86 5.66
CA PHE A 109 -18.73 29.19 6.47
C PHE A 109 -17.31 29.68 6.11
N ARG A 110 -17.17 30.53 5.08
CA ARG A 110 -15.87 31.02 4.56
C ARG A 110 -14.91 29.86 4.29
N LEU A 111 -15.38 28.84 3.57
CA LEU A 111 -14.59 27.66 3.27
C LEU A 111 -13.46 28.01 2.29
N HIS A 112 -12.27 27.45 2.53
CA HIS A 112 -11.13 27.73 1.67
C HIS A 112 -11.14 26.84 0.40
N PRO A 113 -10.94 27.38 -0.82
CA PRO A 113 -11.02 26.62 -2.09
C PRO A 113 -9.98 25.49 -2.21
N ARG A 114 -8.95 25.50 -1.36
CA ARG A 114 -7.97 24.41 -1.24
C ARG A 114 -8.64 23.05 -0.98
N ILE A 115 -9.83 23.02 -0.37
CA ILE A 115 -10.56 21.77 -0.14
C ILE A 115 -10.79 20.98 -1.45
N THR A 116 -11.04 21.65 -2.56
CA THR A 116 -11.21 21.03 -3.88
C THR A 116 -9.97 20.22 -4.25
N ARG A 117 -8.80 20.83 -4.10
CA ARG A 117 -7.51 20.19 -4.35
C ARG A 117 -7.22 19.06 -3.35
N THR A 118 -7.50 19.30 -2.07
CA THR A 118 -7.35 18.32 -1.00
C THR A 118 -8.21 17.08 -1.30
N MET A 119 -9.39 17.25 -1.87
CA MET A 119 -10.25 16.14 -2.28
C MET A 119 -9.73 15.37 -3.50
N LEU A 120 -9.28 16.08 -4.54
CA LEU A 120 -8.77 15.46 -5.77
C LEU A 120 -7.47 14.67 -5.57
N ARG A 121 -6.73 14.94 -4.49
CA ARG A 121 -5.48 14.26 -4.19
C ARG A 121 -5.65 12.82 -3.74
N GLU A 122 -6.82 12.43 -3.23
CA GLU A 122 -7.16 11.06 -2.81
C GLU A 122 -6.26 10.41 -1.73
N ILE A 123 -5.26 11.14 -1.23
CA ILE A 123 -4.32 10.73 -0.17
C ILE A 123 -4.59 11.48 1.14
N CYS A 124 -4.09 10.92 2.24
CA CYS A 124 -4.10 11.60 3.53
C CYS A 124 -3.36 12.95 3.44
N SER A 125 -4.04 14.04 3.78
CA SER A 125 -3.45 15.38 3.72
C SER A 125 -4.03 16.32 4.76
N PHE A 126 -3.17 17.19 5.29
CA PHE A 126 -3.53 18.26 6.20
C PHE A 126 -2.88 19.58 5.74
N SER A 127 -3.63 20.67 5.85
CA SER A 127 -3.14 22.01 5.59
C SER A 127 -3.85 23.04 6.44
N VAL A 128 -3.11 24.08 6.80
CA VAL A 128 -3.57 25.26 7.52
C VAL A 128 -3.27 26.49 6.67
N GLN A 129 -4.16 27.48 6.71
CA GLN A 129 -3.93 28.79 6.13
C GLN A 129 -4.45 29.86 7.07
N TYR A 130 -3.64 30.90 7.23
CA TYR A 130 -3.94 32.06 8.06
C TYR A 130 -4.35 33.21 7.15
N HIS A 131 -5.50 33.78 7.44
CA HIS A 131 -6.00 34.96 6.74
C HIS A 131 -6.09 36.09 7.74
N SER A 132 -5.20 37.06 7.57
CA SER A 132 -5.27 38.31 8.31
C SER A 132 -6.35 39.20 7.71
N ARG A 133 -6.80 40.18 8.50
CA ARG A 133 -7.72 41.21 8.04
C ARG A 133 -7.11 41.98 6.87
N ASP A 134 -7.80 41.95 5.73
CA ASP A 134 -7.44 42.64 4.49
C ASP A 134 -8.73 43.18 3.82
N GLU A 135 -8.63 43.91 2.70
CA GLU A 135 -9.79 44.45 1.98
C GLU A 135 -10.82 43.37 1.61
N ASN A 136 -10.36 42.15 1.32
CA ASN A 136 -11.20 40.98 1.00
C ASN A 136 -11.64 40.19 2.25
N THR A 137 -10.80 40.14 3.28
CA THR A 137 -11.02 39.39 4.52
C THR A 137 -11.30 40.35 5.65
N LYS A 138 -12.59 40.61 5.90
CA LYS A 138 -13.02 41.61 6.91
C LYS A 138 -12.62 41.26 8.35
N GLU A 139 -12.25 40.01 8.63
CA GLU A 139 -11.93 39.48 9.95
C GLU A 139 -10.77 38.47 9.84
N ASP A 140 -10.00 38.34 10.92
CA ASP A 140 -8.96 37.34 11.01
C ASP A 140 -9.59 35.94 11.07
N MET A 141 -9.06 34.98 10.32
CA MET A 141 -9.55 33.61 10.36
C MET A 141 -8.46 32.60 10.06
N ILE A 142 -8.64 31.39 10.60
CA ILE A 142 -7.76 30.26 10.35
C ILE A 142 -8.55 29.18 9.67
N THR A 143 -8.14 28.80 8.47
CA THR A 143 -8.82 27.74 7.71
C THR A 143 -7.97 26.47 7.70
N TYR A 144 -8.61 25.34 7.94
CA TYR A 144 -8.02 24.02 7.89
C TYR A 144 -8.70 23.21 6.79
N THR A 145 -7.90 22.55 5.96
CA THR A 145 -8.42 21.50 5.09
C THR A 145 -7.67 20.22 5.34
N ALA A 146 -8.41 19.15 5.53
CA ALA A 146 -7.85 17.84 5.80
C ALA A 146 -8.67 16.76 5.10
N ARG A 147 -8.02 15.64 4.81
CA ARG A 147 -8.67 14.48 4.20
C ARG A 147 -7.97 13.21 4.63
N SER A 148 -8.77 12.19 4.85
CA SER A 148 -8.38 10.80 5.01
C SER A 148 -8.08 10.14 3.67
N SER A 149 -7.16 9.16 3.65
CA SER A 149 -6.88 8.44 2.41
C SER A 149 -8.08 7.66 1.88
N SER A 150 -8.22 7.65 0.56
CA SER A 150 -9.23 6.88 -0.17
C SER A 150 -8.81 5.43 -0.42
N ALA A 151 -7.57 5.06 -0.11
CA ALA A 151 -7.08 3.68 -0.21
C ALA A 151 -7.89 2.72 0.68
N LEU A 152 -8.46 3.23 1.78
CA LEU A 152 -9.33 2.48 2.67
C LEU A 152 -10.79 2.95 2.53
N PRO A 153 -11.77 2.07 2.76
CA PRO A 153 -13.18 2.44 2.73
C PRO A 153 -13.53 3.41 3.85
N ASP A 154 -14.57 4.20 3.64
CA ASP A 154 -15.11 5.21 4.58
C ASP A 154 -14.19 6.42 4.81
N ASP A 155 -13.54 6.90 3.75
CA ASP A 155 -12.74 8.11 3.80
C ASP A 155 -13.58 9.34 4.20
N VAL A 156 -12.97 10.38 4.75
CA VAL A 156 -13.68 11.62 5.09
C VAL A 156 -12.80 12.80 4.72
N ALA A 157 -13.41 13.88 4.24
CA ALA A 157 -12.72 15.16 4.09
C ALA A 157 -13.34 16.20 5.02
N LEU A 158 -12.54 17.16 5.43
CA LEU A 158 -12.90 18.24 6.35
C LEU A 158 -12.44 19.58 5.77
N SER A 159 -13.33 20.56 5.79
CA SER A 159 -12.99 21.97 5.69
C SER A 159 -13.50 22.67 6.93
N SER A 160 -12.61 23.31 7.69
CA SER A 160 -12.92 24.01 8.94
C SER A 160 -12.40 25.43 8.88
N THR A 161 -13.15 26.38 9.44
CA THR A 161 -12.78 27.78 9.58
C THR A 161 -13.00 28.19 11.03
N TYR A 162 -11.97 28.78 11.63
CA TYR A 162 -12.01 29.31 12.98
C TYR A 162 -11.94 30.84 12.95
N PHE A 163 -12.87 31.48 13.64
CA PHE A 163 -12.96 32.93 13.81
C PHE A 163 -12.50 33.31 15.23
N PRO A 164 -11.28 33.84 15.41
CA PRO A 164 -10.72 34.16 16.73
C PRO A 164 -11.48 35.26 17.48
N GLU A 165 -12.06 36.25 16.76
CA GLU A 165 -12.83 37.34 17.36
C GLU A 165 -14.10 36.84 18.07
N MET A 166 -14.76 35.83 17.51
CA MET A 166 -16.03 35.29 17.99
C MET A 166 -15.85 34.01 18.83
N ASP A 167 -14.65 33.43 18.85
CA ASP A 167 -14.41 32.08 19.38
C ASP A 167 -15.40 31.08 18.77
N LEU A 168 -15.47 31.07 17.44
CA LEU A 168 -16.41 30.28 16.65
C LEU A 168 -15.66 29.37 15.67
N SER A 169 -15.90 28.07 15.76
CA SER A 169 -15.37 27.04 14.87
C SER A 169 -16.50 26.53 13.98
N VAL A 170 -16.40 26.75 12.67
CA VAL A 170 -17.37 26.22 11.70
C VAL A 170 -16.70 25.19 10.79
N ALA A 171 -17.35 24.08 10.49
CA ALA A 171 -16.79 23.07 9.61
C ALA A 171 -17.82 22.32 8.78
N VAL A 172 -17.33 21.79 7.66
CA VAL A 172 -18.04 20.87 6.79
C VAL A 172 -17.21 19.60 6.65
N MET A 173 -17.82 18.47 7.03
CA MET A 173 -17.29 17.13 6.83
C MET A 173 -18.02 16.46 5.66
N TYR A 174 -17.26 15.83 4.78
CA TYR A 174 -17.73 15.31 3.50
C TYR A 174 -17.59 13.79 3.45
N GLY A 175 -18.64 13.12 2.96
CA GLY A 175 -18.63 11.66 2.77
C GLY A 175 -18.74 10.86 4.07
N CYS A 176 -19.40 11.39 5.10
CA CYS A 176 -19.52 10.73 6.39
C CYS A 176 -20.55 9.60 6.36
N ASN A 177 -20.20 8.43 6.90
CA ASN A 177 -21.16 7.36 7.15
C ASN A 177 -21.97 7.60 8.45
N LYS A 178 -23.00 6.79 8.70
CA LYS A 178 -23.87 6.94 9.89
C LYS A 178 -23.11 6.78 11.21
N ARG A 179 -22.10 5.90 11.27
CA ARG A 179 -21.29 5.64 12.47
C ARG A 179 -20.40 6.83 12.81
N GLN A 180 -19.72 7.39 11.81
CA GLN A 180 -18.88 8.58 11.91
C GLN A 180 -19.70 9.78 12.36
N LYS A 181 -20.88 10.02 11.75
CA LYS A 181 -21.80 11.10 12.17
C LYS A 181 -22.19 10.99 13.63
N TRP A 182 -22.48 9.78 14.10
CA TRP A 182 -22.83 9.55 15.51
C TRP A 182 -21.64 9.78 16.44
N GLN A 183 -20.44 9.29 16.09
CA GLN A 183 -19.22 9.50 16.87
C GLN A 183 -18.88 10.99 17.00
N VAL A 184 -18.89 11.73 15.89
CA VAL A 184 -18.65 13.19 15.87
C VAL A 184 -19.66 13.92 16.73
N ALA A 185 -20.97 13.66 16.54
CA ALA A 185 -22.02 14.31 17.31
C ALA A 185 -21.88 14.05 18.82
N ARG A 186 -21.59 12.80 19.20
CA ARG A 186 -21.39 12.41 20.60
C ARG A 186 -20.18 13.09 21.23
N GLN A 187 -19.08 13.21 20.49
CA GLN A 187 -17.89 13.89 21.00
C GLN A 187 -18.15 15.39 21.17
N LEU A 188 -18.79 16.05 20.20
CA LEU A 188 -19.16 17.46 20.31
C LEU A 188 -20.16 17.74 21.45
N GLU A 189 -21.09 16.83 21.69
CA GLU A 189 -22.01 16.89 22.83
C GLU A 189 -21.25 16.89 24.16
N ALA A 190 -20.24 16.01 24.30
CA ALA A 190 -19.40 15.89 25.49
C ALA A 190 -18.34 17.01 25.64
N CYS A 191 -17.91 17.65 24.54
CA CYS A 191 -16.90 18.71 24.58
C CYS A 191 -17.40 19.96 25.31
N ASP A 192 -16.71 20.44 26.34
CA ASP A 192 -17.03 21.73 26.94
C ASP A 192 -16.60 22.88 26.01
N LEU A 193 -17.52 23.80 25.74
CA LEU A 193 -17.28 25.00 24.92
C LEU A 193 -16.22 25.92 25.55
N ALA A 194 -15.95 25.80 26.85
CA ALA A 194 -14.83 26.49 27.49
C ALA A 194 -13.45 26.13 26.89
N TYR A 195 -13.38 25.06 26.11
CA TYR A 195 -12.18 24.56 25.43
C TYR A 195 -12.33 24.54 23.90
N ASN A 196 -13.13 25.45 23.32
CA ASN A 196 -13.20 25.59 21.86
C ASN A 196 -11.81 25.98 21.32
N HIS A 197 -11.20 25.06 20.58
CA HIS A 197 -9.86 25.20 20.06
C HIS A 197 -9.85 24.88 18.56
N PRO A 198 -9.14 25.62 17.71
CA PRO A 198 -9.20 25.49 16.25
C PRO A 198 -8.78 24.11 15.75
N ILE A 199 -7.90 23.43 16.48
CA ILE A 199 -7.43 22.07 16.13
C ILE A 199 -8.40 20.97 16.56
N LEU A 200 -9.45 21.27 17.32
CA LEU A 200 -10.40 20.27 17.81
C LEU A 200 -11.07 19.53 16.66
N LEU A 201 -11.55 20.27 15.64
CA LEU A 201 -12.25 19.68 14.50
C LEU A 201 -11.31 18.88 13.56
N PRO A 202 -10.11 19.37 13.20
CA PRO A 202 -9.09 18.54 12.56
C PRO A 202 -8.67 17.32 13.40
N GLY A 203 -8.52 17.47 14.72
CA GLY A 203 -8.19 16.37 15.63
C GLY A 203 -9.27 15.29 15.64
N LEU A 204 -10.54 15.68 15.55
CA LEU A 204 -11.67 14.76 15.44
C LEU A 204 -11.63 13.94 14.15
N LEU A 205 -11.17 14.52 13.03
CA LEU A 205 -10.95 13.77 11.79
C LEU A 205 -9.87 12.69 11.99
N PHE A 206 -8.75 13.02 12.63
CA PHE A 206 -7.69 12.04 12.92
C PHE A 206 -8.15 10.95 13.88
N GLU A 207 -9.05 11.25 14.81
CA GLU A 207 -9.71 10.21 15.62
C GLU A 207 -10.55 9.25 14.78
N LEU A 208 -11.30 9.74 13.78
CA LEU A 208 -12.03 8.87 12.86
C LEU A 208 -11.07 7.98 12.04
N ASP A 209 -9.95 8.54 11.58
CA ASP A 209 -8.94 7.76 10.85
C ASP A 209 -8.25 6.72 11.72
N ARG A 210 -8.00 7.04 12.99
CA ARG A 210 -7.50 6.06 13.96
C ARG A 210 -8.42 4.85 14.05
N TYR A 211 -9.73 5.04 14.20
CA TYR A 211 -10.67 3.91 14.26
C TYR A 211 -10.60 3.04 13.00
N ARG A 212 -10.52 3.66 11.81
CA ARG A 212 -10.44 2.93 10.53
C ARG A 212 -9.15 2.13 10.42
N LEU A 213 -8.01 2.79 10.63
CA LEU A 213 -6.68 2.18 10.48
C LEU A 213 -6.43 1.08 11.51
N VAL A 214 -6.80 1.32 12.77
CA VAL A 214 -6.67 0.31 13.84
C VAL A 214 -7.52 -0.92 13.52
N GLN A 215 -8.77 -0.72 13.10
CA GLN A 215 -9.65 -1.81 12.72
C GLN A 215 -9.06 -2.62 11.54
N SER A 216 -8.52 -1.96 10.51
CA SER A 216 -7.88 -2.66 9.39
C SER A 216 -6.67 -3.49 9.82
N VAL A 217 -5.84 -3.00 10.76
CA VAL A 217 -4.73 -3.81 11.28
C VAL A 217 -5.23 -5.02 12.07
N GLU A 218 -6.27 -4.85 12.88
CA GLU A 218 -6.88 -5.95 13.65
C GLU A 218 -7.45 -7.04 12.74
N GLU A 219 -8.17 -6.66 11.69
CA GLU A 219 -8.69 -7.59 10.69
C GLU A 219 -7.57 -8.38 9.98
N LEU A 220 -6.45 -7.72 9.65
CA LEU A 220 -5.28 -8.37 9.06
C LEU A 220 -4.57 -9.33 10.03
N LEU A 221 -4.47 -8.96 11.31
CA LEU A 221 -3.92 -9.83 12.34
C LEU A 221 -4.77 -11.09 12.51
N ASP A 222 -6.09 -10.94 12.59
CA ASP A 222 -7.02 -12.07 12.69
C ASP A 222 -6.90 -13.00 11.47
N LYS A 223 -6.84 -12.44 10.26
CA LYS A 223 -6.59 -13.20 9.01
C LYS A 223 -5.26 -13.96 9.08
N SER A 224 -4.19 -13.33 9.58
CA SER A 224 -2.87 -13.96 9.76
C SER A 224 -2.89 -15.11 10.77
N VAL A 225 -3.57 -14.94 11.92
CA VAL A 225 -3.67 -15.97 12.96
C VAL A 225 -4.46 -17.18 12.46
N LEU A 226 -5.60 -16.95 11.80
CA LEU A 226 -6.42 -18.02 11.22
C LEU A 226 -5.64 -18.84 10.19
N ASN A 227 -4.88 -18.18 9.31
CA ASN A 227 -4.08 -18.86 8.29
C ASN A 227 -2.97 -19.74 8.89
N THR A 228 -2.37 -19.31 10.00
CA THR A 228 -1.32 -20.09 10.69
C THR A 228 -1.88 -21.34 11.36
N SER A 229 -3.16 -21.32 11.76
CA SER A 229 -3.81 -22.42 12.48
C SER A 229 -4.35 -23.56 11.60
N SER A 230 -4.42 -23.37 10.28
CA SER A 230 -4.97 -24.36 9.33
C SER A 230 -3.97 -25.48 9.03
N ASP A 231 -3.71 -26.30 10.03
CA ASP A 231 -2.90 -27.51 9.90
C ASP A 231 -3.75 -28.69 9.42
N ARG A 232 -3.11 -29.60 8.64
CA ARG A 232 -3.58 -30.94 8.17
C ARG A 232 -4.12 -31.02 6.74
N GLU A 233 -3.17 -31.09 5.81
CA GLU A 233 -2.93 -32.15 4.81
C GLU A 233 -2.12 -31.52 3.66
N PRO A 234 -0.93 -32.07 3.33
CA PRO A 234 -0.07 -31.48 2.31
C PRO A 234 -0.61 -31.81 0.91
N SER A 235 -1.10 -30.80 0.20
CA SER A 235 -1.39 -30.89 -1.23
C SER A 235 -0.80 -29.68 -1.95
N LEU A 236 -0.30 -29.90 -3.18
CA LEU A 236 0.29 -28.86 -4.01
C LEU A 236 -0.71 -27.72 -4.32
N GLU A 237 -2.00 -28.06 -4.46
CA GLU A 237 -3.08 -27.11 -4.69
C GLU A 237 -3.34 -26.22 -3.46
N LYS A 238 -3.31 -26.79 -2.25
CA LYS A 238 -3.39 -26.04 -0.99
C LYS A 238 -2.18 -25.12 -0.81
N ASP A 239 -0.99 -25.55 -1.23
CA ASP A 239 0.23 -24.76 -1.19
C ASP A 239 0.19 -23.55 -2.15
N ILE A 240 -0.39 -23.69 -3.35
CA ILE A 240 -0.65 -22.55 -4.28
C ILE A 240 -1.69 -21.59 -3.69
N ALA A 241 -2.79 -22.11 -3.15
CA ALA A 241 -3.82 -21.29 -2.51
C ALA A 241 -3.26 -20.49 -1.32
N ASN A 242 -2.48 -21.15 -0.46
CA ASN A 242 -1.79 -20.50 0.66
C ASN A 242 -0.87 -19.39 0.18
N MET A 243 -0.13 -19.59 -0.91
CA MET A 243 0.75 -18.57 -1.48
C MET A 243 -0.04 -17.32 -1.94
N THR A 244 -1.20 -17.50 -2.57
CA THR A 244 -2.05 -16.35 -2.96
C THR A 244 -2.54 -15.56 -1.75
N VAL A 245 -2.96 -16.26 -0.69
CA VAL A 245 -3.40 -15.64 0.56
C VAL A 245 -2.26 -14.89 1.25
N PHE A 246 -1.04 -15.45 1.27
CA PHE A 246 0.13 -14.76 1.82
C PHE A 246 0.51 -13.51 1.01
N LEU A 247 0.42 -13.57 -0.33
CA LEU A 247 0.68 -12.41 -1.19
C LEU A 247 -0.35 -11.30 -0.97
N GLU A 248 -1.64 -11.66 -0.87
CA GLU A 248 -2.72 -10.72 -0.57
C GLU A 248 -2.50 -10.05 0.81
N LEU A 249 -2.26 -10.85 1.85
CA LEU A 249 -1.97 -10.35 3.21
C LEU A 249 -0.73 -9.43 3.23
N SER A 250 0.29 -9.76 2.44
CA SER A 250 1.50 -8.94 2.31
C SER A 250 1.23 -7.60 1.62
N TYR A 251 0.35 -7.59 0.63
CA TYR A 251 -0.04 -6.38 -0.07
C TYR A 251 -0.89 -5.48 0.83
N GLU A 252 -1.94 -6.03 1.43
CA GLU A 252 -2.85 -5.31 2.34
C GLU A 252 -2.09 -4.73 3.54
N SER A 253 -1.21 -5.51 4.18
CA SER A 253 -0.41 -5.03 5.32
C SER A 253 0.54 -3.88 4.93
N ARG A 254 1.16 -3.91 3.75
CA ARG A 254 2.00 -2.82 3.24
C ARG A 254 1.20 -1.56 2.93
N GLU A 255 -0.02 -1.72 2.43
CA GLU A 255 -0.90 -0.60 2.15
C GLU A 255 -1.32 0.10 3.43
N VAL A 256 -1.81 -0.66 4.42
CA VAL A 256 -2.17 -0.11 5.74
C VAL A 256 -0.96 0.52 6.45
N GLU A 257 0.23 -0.08 6.36
CA GLU A 257 1.46 0.51 6.93
C GLU A 257 1.75 1.90 6.35
N LYS A 258 1.68 2.03 5.01
CA LYS A 258 1.90 3.32 4.34
C LYS A 258 0.87 4.36 4.78
N GLU A 259 -0.38 3.95 4.93
CA GLU A 259 -1.46 4.85 5.34
C GLU A 259 -1.32 5.31 6.79
N ILE A 260 -0.92 4.43 7.71
CA ILE A 260 -0.59 4.79 9.09
C ILE A 260 0.58 5.79 9.10
N GLN A 261 1.64 5.52 8.34
CA GLN A 261 2.78 6.43 8.25
C GLN A 261 2.40 7.79 7.64
N ALA A 262 1.57 7.81 6.60
CA ALA A 262 1.07 9.04 5.99
C ALA A 262 0.24 9.86 6.98
N THR A 263 -0.69 9.21 7.69
CA THR A 263 -1.54 9.83 8.71
C THR A 263 -0.70 10.41 9.84
N LYS A 264 0.27 9.65 10.37
CA LYS A 264 1.21 10.12 11.39
C LYS A 264 1.98 11.36 10.94
N ARG A 265 2.48 11.40 9.70
CA ARG A 265 3.16 12.59 9.14
C ARG A 265 2.23 13.81 9.10
N GLN A 266 0.97 13.63 8.71
CA GLN A 266 -0.01 14.74 8.69
C GLN A 266 -0.39 15.20 10.11
N MET A 267 -0.47 14.28 11.07
CA MET A 267 -0.69 14.62 12.49
C MET A 267 0.46 15.45 13.04
N VAL A 268 1.72 15.07 12.79
CA VAL A 268 2.89 15.86 13.19
C VAL A 268 2.86 17.24 12.54
N LYS A 269 2.51 17.32 11.24
CA LYS A 269 2.32 18.59 10.56
C LYS A 269 1.25 19.46 11.23
N MET A 270 0.13 18.87 11.66
CA MET A 270 -0.92 19.57 12.41
C MET A 270 -0.42 20.05 13.78
N MET A 271 0.26 19.21 14.55
CA MET A 271 0.79 19.60 15.87
C MET A 271 1.80 20.74 15.77
N ASN A 272 2.62 20.75 14.71
CA ASN A 272 3.56 21.84 14.44
C ASN A 272 2.86 23.12 13.99
N ALA A 273 1.84 23.00 13.12
CA ALA A 273 1.01 24.12 12.70
C ALA A 273 0.33 24.83 13.89
N THR A 274 -0.05 24.09 14.94
CA THR A 274 -0.59 24.68 16.16
C THR A 274 0.38 25.67 16.82
N ARG A 275 1.69 25.42 16.75
CA ARG A 275 2.70 26.29 17.35
C ARG A 275 2.72 27.67 16.66
N GLU A 276 2.55 27.69 15.34
CA GLU A 276 2.46 28.91 14.53
C GLU A 276 1.10 29.59 14.72
N ALA A 277 0.02 28.80 14.82
CA ALA A 277 -1.32 29.28 15.09
C ALA A 277 -1.40 29.99 16.44
N ASN A 278 -0.69 29.51 17.46
CA ASN A 278 -0.63 30.17 18.76
C ASN A 278 0.05 31.53 18.72
N GLN A 279 1.20 31.63 18.04
CA GLN A 279 1.91 32.91 17.87
C GLN A 279 1.02 33.93 17.15
N SER A 280 0.28 33.46 16.13
CA SER A 280 -0.63 34.30 15.36
C SER A 280 -1.89 34.66 16.16
N THR A 281 -2.58 33.68 16.77
CA THR A 281 -3.83 33.86 17.55
C THR A 281 -3.61 34.72 18.81
N MET A 282 -2.44 34.63 19.45
CA MET A 282 -2.08 35.51 20.57
C MET A 282 -1.85 36.97 20.14
N SER A 283 -1.48 37.22 18.88
CA SER A 283 -1.43 38.58 18.32
C SER A 283 -2.80 39.11 17.89
N PHE A 284 -3.74 38.22 17.57
CA PHE A 284 -5.09 38.57 17.07
C PHE A 284 -6.14 38.77 18.16
N ARG A 285 -5.92 38.32 19.41
CA ARG A 285 -6.87 38.56 20.51
C ARG A 285 -6.69 39.98 21.04
N PRO A 286 -7.66 40.90 20.89
CA PRO A 286 -7.56 42.20 21.55
C PRO A 286 -7.51 41.98 23.07
N PRO A 287 -6.66 42.73 23.82
CA PRO A 287 -6.73 42.70 25.27
C PRO A 287 -8.14 43.11 25.69
N LYS A 288 -8.85 42.24 26.42
CA LYS A 288 -10.08 42.66 27.11
C LYS A 288 -9.72 43.90 27.94
N PRO A 289 -10.55 44.96 27.94
CA PRO A 289 -10.28 46.13 28.76
C PRO A 289 -10.10 45.65 30.20
N SER A 290 -8.88 45.80 30.71
CA SER A 290 -8.54 45.50 32.09
C SER A 290 -9.32 46.46 32.96
N ASP A 291 -10.21 45.95 33.81
CA ASP A 291 -10.55 46.65 35.03
C ASP A 291 -9.22 46.93 35.75
N SER A 292 -8.93 48.22 35.91
CA SER A 292 -7.69 48.71 36.49
C SER A 292 -7.45 48.11 37.87
N ASN A 293 -6.17 47.90 38.16
CA ASN A 293 -5.56 47.69 39.48
C ASN A 293 -5.54 46.24 39.98
N THR A 294 -4.41 45.55 39.80
CA THR A 294 -3.44 45.44 40.89
C THR A 294 -2.11 44.88 40.38
N VAL A 295 -1.07 45.71 40.46
CA VAL A 295 0.31 45.26 40.54
C VAL A 295 0.53 44.72 41.95
N THR A 296 0.92 43.47 42.09
CA THR A 296 1.70 43.03 43.26
C THR A 296 2.63 41.88 42.89
N VAL A 297 3.92 42.24 42.84
CA VAL A 297 5.07 41.36 43.04
C VAL A 297 4.95 40.74 44.44
N ILE A 298 4.88 39.41 44.58
CA ILE A 298 5.16 38.75 45.88
C ILE A 298 5.87 37.40 45.67
N SER A 299 7.06 37.31 46.26
CA SER A 299 7.93 36.14 46.42
C SER A 299 7.30 35.05 47.34
N PRO A 300 7.87 33.84 47.45
CA PRO A 300 7.18 32.70 48.05
C PRO A 300 7.28 32.70 49.58
N THR A 301 6.16 32.42 50.26
CA THR A 301 6.17 31.96 51.65
C THR A 301 5.05 30.96 51.87
N GLU A 302 5.39 29.93 52.63
CA GLU A 302 4.70 28.64 52.80
C GLU A 302 3.41 28.71 53.63
N GLY A 303 2.57 27.69 53.48
CA GLY A 303 1.71 27.17 54.55
C GLY A 303 0.29 27.74 54.62
N GLY A 304 -0.67 27.03 54.05
CA GLY A 304 -2.10 27.31 54.29
C GLY A 304 -3.00 26.61 53.28
N SER A 305 -3.58 25.47 53.68
CA SER A 305 -4.63 24.76 52.95
C SER A 305 -5.84 25.68 52.76
N ALA A 306 -6.09 26.08 51.52
CA ALA A 306 -7.31 26.74 51.09
C ALA A 306 -7.76 26.09 49.79
N HIS A 307 -9.01 25.63 49.74
CA HIS A 307 -9.71 25.28 48.51
C HIS A 307 -9.63 26.46 47.53
N ARG A 308 -8.63 26.44 46.65
CA ARG A 308 -8.48 27.36 45.54
C ARG A 308 -9.28 26.82 44.35
N SER A 309 -10.58 27.10 44.34
CA SER A 309 -11.29 27.24 43.06
C SER A 309 -10.86 28.57 42.44
N GLY A 310 -9.61 28.63 41.99
CA GLY A 310 -9.09 29.78 41.27
C GLY A 310 -9.77 29.84 39.91
N ASN A 311 -10.49 30.93 39.64
CA ASN A 311 -11.01 31.21 38.31
C ASN A 311 -9.83 31.26 37.32
N MET A 312 -9.62 30.14 36.63
CA MET A 312 -8.57 30.01 35.63
C MET A 312 -8.82 31.04 34.53
N THR A 313 -7.82 31.87 34.23
CA THR A 313 -7.86 32.89 33.18
C THR A 313 -8.17 32.23 31.83
N ASP A 314 -8.86 32.94 30.92
CA ASP A 314 -9.25 32.40 29.62
C ASP A 314 -8.06 31.90 28.78
N GLU A 315 -6.88 32.50 28.99
CA GLU A 315 -5.62 32.07 28.39
C GLU A 315 -5.12 30.73 28.95
N ALA A 316 -5.18 30.55 30.27
CA ALA A 316 -4.84 29.27 30.89
C ALA A 316 -5.80 28.14 30.48
N ARG A 317 -7.07 28.46 30.20
CA ARG A 317 -8.04 27.49 29.63
C ARG A 317 -7.66 27.08 28.21
N TRP A 318 -7.29 28.03 27.37
CA TRP A 318 -6.84 27.78 26.00
C TRP A 318 -5.62 26.87 25.96
N ILE A 319 -4.58 27.20 26.74
CA ILE A 319 -3.35 26.40 26.82
C ILE A 319 -3.66 24.99 27.31
N LYS A 320 -4.57 24.85 28.28
CA LYS A 320 -5.01 23.54 28.77
C LYS A 320 -5.76 22.73 27.70
N ALA A 321 -6.67 23.36 26.94
CA ALA A 321 -7.36 22.70 25.83
C ALA A 321 -6.37 22.15 24.80
N GLU A 322 -5.41 22.99 24.42
CA GLU A 322 -4.38 22.64 23.46
C GLU A 322 -3.53 21.47 23.94
N GLN A 323 -3.08 21.51 25.20
CA GLN A 323 -2.31 20.43 25.81
C GLN A 323 -3.10 19.12 25.81
N GLN A 324 -4.38 19.15 26.19
CA GLN A 324 -5.23 17.95 26.18
C GLN A 324 -5.36 17.35 24.78
N ILE A 325 -5.59 18.18 23.76
CA ILE A 325 -5.70 17.71 22.38
C ILE A 325 -4.35 17.16 21.89
N LYS A 326 -3.24 17.83 22.21
CA LYS A 326 -1.89 17.35 21.87
C LYS A 326 -1.58 16.01 22.52
N THR A 327 -1.79 15.87 23.83
CA THR A 327 -1.61 14.59 24.54
C THR A 327 -2.46 13.51 23.91
N ARG A 328 -3.71 13.81 23.53
CA ARG A 328 -4.55 12.83 22.85
C ARG A 328 -3.98 12.43 21.48
N LEU A 329 -3.49 13.36 20.68
CA LEU A 329 -2.86 13.06 19.38
C LEU A 329 -1.55 12.28 19.55
N GLU A 330 -0.79 12.53 20.61
CA GLU A 330 0.38 11.74 20.99
C GLU A 330 -0.02 10.31 21.35
N ASP A 331 -1.08 10.11 22.14
CA ASP A 331 -1.62 8.77 22.43
C ASP A 331 -2.00 8.01 21.15
N ILE A 332 -2.65 8.68 20.19
CA ILE A 332 -2.97 8.10 18.88
C ILE A 332 -1.69 7.73 18.12
N SER A 333 -0.67 8.59 18.17
CA SER A 333 0.63 8.30 17.56
C SER A 333 1.29 7.07 18.19
N TYR A 334 1.23 6.91 19.52
CA TYR A 334 1.74 5.73 20.21
C TYR A 334 0.94 4.47 19.85
N GLU A 335 -0.39 4.57 19.74
CA GLU A 335 -1.23 3.47 19.29
C GLU A 335 -0.87 3.03 17.86
N PHE A 336 -0.63 3.99 16.96
CA PHE A 336 -0.13 3.68 15.62
C PHE A 336 1.24 3.01 15.63
N ASP A 337 2.16 3.44 16.49
CA ASP A 337 3.46 2.76 16.63
C ASP A 337 3.33 1.33 17.12
N ASN A 338 2.39 1.08 18.05
CA ASN A 338 2.08 -0.28 18.49
C ASN A 338 1.50 -1.12 17.32
N LYS A 339 0.55 -0.57 16.55
CA LYS A 339 -0.04 -1.27 15.41
C LYS A 339 0.95 -1.49 14.26
N LEU A 340 1.93 -0.60 14.06
CA LEU A 340 3.03 -0.82 13.13
C LEU A 340 3.92 -2.00 13.58
N ASN A 341 4.15 -2.16 14.88
CA ASN A 341 4.87 -3.32 15.41
C ASN A 341 4.05 -4.62 15.21
N ASP A 342 2.73 -4.57 15.34
CA ASP A 342 1.87 -5.71 15.03
C ASP A 342 1.95 -6.10 13.55
N LEU A 343 1.96 -5.13 12.63
CA LEU A 343 2.18 -5.39 11.20
C LEU A 343 3.54 -6.05 10.95
N GLN A 344 4.61 -5.69 11.67
CA GLN A 344 5.90 -6.38 11.57
C GLN A 344 5.81 -7.87 11.98
N MET A 345 4.92 -8.22 12.91
CA MET A 345 4.69 -9.62 13.28
C MET A 345 4.00 -10.40 12.16
N ILE A 346 3.05 -9.78 11.45
CA ILE A 346 2.46 -10.36 10.23
C ILE A 346 3.55 -10.63 9.18
N TRP A 347 4.47 -9.69 8.98
CA TRP A 347 5.57 -9.85 8.01
C TRP A 347 6.50 -11.00 8.36
N LYS A 348 6.79 -11.21 9.65
CA LYS A 348 7.57 -12.37 10.10
C LYS A 348 6.86 -13.68 9.76
N THR A 349 5.54 -13.72 9.94
CA THR A 349 4.71 -14.90 9.63
C THR A 349 4.70 -15.18 8.13
N VAL A 350 4.48 -14.16 7.30
CA VAL A 350 4.56 -14.26 5.83
C VAL A 350 5.95 -14.76 5.40
N ALA A 351 7.02 -14.15 5.89
CA ALA A 351 8.38 -14.54 5.54
C ALA A 351 8.70 -15.98 5.96
N GLN A 352 8.18 -16.43 7.10
CA GLN A 352 8.26 -17.84 7.49
C GLN A 352 7.54 -18.75 6.51
N GLY A 353 6.33 -18.40 6.09
CA GLY A 353 5.57 -19.13 5.07
C GLY A 353 6.32 -19.24 3.75
N GLU A 354 6.85 -18.12 3.24
CA GLU A 354 7.64 -18.09 1.99
C GLU A 354 8.90 -18.96 2.09
N ASN A 355 9.60 -18.92 3.23
CA ASN A 355 10.79 -19.75 3.44
C ASN A 355 10.44 -21.25 3.46
N GLN A 356 9.35 -21.65 4.11
CA GLN A 356 8.90 -23.04 4.10
C GLN A 356 8.56 -23.51 2.68
N MET A 357 7.87 -22.67 1.92
CA MET A 357 7.53 -22.94 0.52
C MET A 357 8.77 -23.08 -0.36
N ASN A 358 9.73 -22.16 -0.23
CA ASN A 358 11.00 -22.22 -0.95
C ASN A 358 11.81 -23.48 -0.61
N LEU A 359 11.79 -23.93 0.65
CA LEU A 359 12.43 -25.17 1.07
C LEU A 359 11.76 -26.39 0.44
N ARG A 360 10.42 -26.46 0.44
CA ARG A 360 9.67 -27.55 -0.21
C ARG A 360 9.88 -27.59 -1.71
N LEU A 361 9.89 -26.43 -2.37
CA LEU A 361 10.18 -26.32 -3.80
C LEU A 361 11.60 -26.81 -4.13
N SER A 362 12.59 -26.46 -3.29
CA SER A 362 13.96 -26.96 -3.42
C SER A 362 14.03 -28.48 -3.24
N GLN A 363 13.31 -29.04 -2.26
CA GLN A 363 13.22 -30.48 -2.04
C GLN A 363 12.57 -31.21 -3.22
N ALA A 364 11.47 -30.68 -3.76
CA ALA A 364 10.79 -31.22 -4.93
C ALA A 364 11.71 -31.19 -6.17
N ASN A 365 12.44 -30.08 -6.39
CA ASN A 365 13.42 -29.96 -7.47
C ASN A 365 14.60 -30.92 -7.28
N MET A 366 15.06 -31.15 -6.05
CA MET A 366 16.10 -32.15 -5.76
C MET A 366 15.63 -33.57 -6.06
N ALA A 367 14.40 -33.90 -5.65
CA ALA A 367 13.79 -35.20 -5.94
C ALA A 367 13.62 -35.42 -7.45
N LEU A 368 13.04 -34.44 -8.16
CA LEU A 368 12.90 -34.45 -9.61
C LEU A 368 14.25 -34.58 -10.32
N SER A 369 15.27 -33.84 -9.88
CA SER A 369 16.63 -33.94 -10.43
C SER A 369 17.24 -35.32 -10.22
N ARG A 370 16.94 -35.97 -9.08
CA ARG A 370 17.40 -37.33 -8.77
C ARG A 370 16.74 -38.36 -9.69
N ASP A 371 15.44 -38.21 -9.92
CA ASP A 371 14.68 -39.08 -10.82
C ASP A 371 15.10 -38.87 -12.27
N MET A 372 15.27 -37.62 -12.71
CA MET A 372 15.83 -37.30 -14.03
C MET A 372 17.26 -37.83 -14.19
N LYS A 373 18.08 -37.84 -13.14
CA LYS A 373 19.42 -38.45 -13.21
C LYS A 373 19.32 -39.95 -13.47
N ARG A 374 18.37 -40.64 -12.84
CA ARG A 374 18.11 -42.06 -13.07
C ARG A 374 17.54 -42.31 -14.47
N ASP A 375 16.61 -41.48 -14.92
CA ASP A 375 16.05 -41.57 -16.26
C ASP A 375 17.11 -41.30 -17.34
N SER A 376 17.99 -40.32 -17.10
CA SER A 376 19.12 -40.03 -18.00
C SER A 376 20.09 -41.20 -18.14
N SER A 377 20.28 -42.04 -17.11
CA SER A 377 21.13 -43.23 -17.23
C SER A 377 20.45 -44.33 -18.05
N GLN A 378 19.13 -44.46 -17.96
CA GLN A 378 18.33 -45.36 -18.80
C GLN A 378 18.33 -44.90 -20.26
N MET A 379 18.12 -43.62 -20.51
CA MET A 379 18.18 -43.03 -21.85
C MET A 379 19.55 -43.22 -22.50
N ARG A 380 20.63 -43.04 -21.73
CA ARG A 380 22.00 -43.35 -22.19
C ARG A 380 22.18 -44.83 -22.55
N SER A 381 21.54 -45.74 -21.82
CA SER A 381 21.68 -47.18 -22.04
C SER A 381 20.92 -47.64 -23.29
N ILE A 382 19.73 -47.07 -23.56
CA ILE A 382 18.97 -47.32 -24.79
C ILE A 382 19.69 -46.75 -26.01
N ALA A 383 20.23 -45.53 -25.92
CA ALA A 383 21.02 -44.93 -27.00
C ALA A 383 22.30 -45.73 -27.29
N LEU A 384 22.95 -46.30 -26.26
CA LEU A 384 24.07 -47.21 -26.44
C LEU A 384 23.64 -48.50 -27.15
N LEU A 385 22.48 -49.07 -26.77
CA LEU A 385 21.95 -50.26 -27.40
C LEU A 385 21.66 -50.02 -28.89
N THR A 386 21.03 -48.90 -29.25
CA THR A 386 20.75 -48.57 -30.65
C THR A 386 22.02 -48.25 -31.43
N MET A 387 23.01 -47.57 -30.83
CA MET A 387 24.29 -47.26 -31.48
C MET A 387 25.11 -48.52 -31.81
N VAL A 388 25.01 -49.57 -31.00
CA VAL A 388 25.65 -50.88 -31.26
C VAL A 388 24.80 -51.75 -32.18
N PHE A 389 23.48 -51.73 -32.03
CA PHE A 389 22.58 -52.61 -32.78
C PHE A 389 22.34 -52.14 -34.21
N LEU A 390 22.31 -50.83 -34.49
CA LEU A 390 22.11 -50.32 -35.86
C LEU A 390 23.18 -50.84 -36.83
N PRO A 391 24.49 -50.72 -36.54
CA PRO A 391 25.54 -51.28 -37.38
C PRO A 391 25.42 -52.79 -37.54
N VAL A 392 25.13 -53.51 -36.45
CA VAL A 392 25.02 -54.98 -36.45
C VAL A 392 23.80 -55.46 -37.24
N SER A 393 22.67 -54.75 -37.17
CA SER A 393 21.43 -55.13 -37.87
C SER A 393 21.52 -55.05 -39.40
N THR A 394 22.46 -54.24 -39.93
CA THR A 394 22.77 -54.24 -41.37
C THR A 394 23.40 -55.56 -41.86
N VAL A 395 23.66 -56.51 -40.95
CA VAL A 395 24.40 -57.77 -41.19
C VAL A 395 23.50 -59.03 -41.08
N ALA A 396 22.17 -58.93 -40.87
CA ALA A 396 21.31 -60.11 -40.65
C ALA A 396 20.70 -60.72 -41.95
N PRO A 397 20.79 -62.06 -42.19
CA PRO A 397 20.28 -62.72 -43.40
C PRO A 397 18.83 -63.22 -43.25
N PRO A 398 17.94 -63.03 -44.25
CA PRO A 398 16.70 -63.78 -44.35
C PRO A 398 16.74 -64.84 -45.44
N GLU A 399 16.08 -65.92 -45.10
CA GLU A 399 15.90 -67.18 -45.80
C GLU A 399 14.82 -67.16 -46.91
N TYR A 400 14.95 -68.16 -47.81
CA TYR A 400 14.00 -68.84 -48.71
C TYR A 400 13.07 -68.08 -49.68
N GLY A 401 13.08 -68.50 -50.95
CA GLY A 401 11.92 -68.29 -51.84
C GLY A 401 12.19 -68.32 -53.34
N ASN A 402 12.41 -69.51 -53.87
CA ASN A 402 12.19 -70.04 -55.23
C ASN A 402 11.77 -69.12 -56.42
N LEU A 403 12.38 -69.45 -57.57
CA LEU A 403 11.78 -69.51 -58.91
C LEU A 403 11.19 -68.21 -59.49
N VAL A 404 11.87 -67.63 -60.48
CA VAL A 404 11.58 -67.74 -61.92
C VAL A 404 12.55 -66.79 -62.63
N ALA A 405 13.22 -67.33 -63.64
CA ALA A 405 14.16 -66.64 -64.50
C ALA A 405 13.53 -65.54 -65.34
N ASP A 406 14.38 -64.61 -65.77
CA ASP A 406 14.25 -63.72 -66.92
C ASP A 406 13.18 -62.63 -66.87
N ILE A 407 13.64 -61.37 -66.85
CA ILE A 407 13.64 -60.52 -68.05
C ILE A 407 14.37 -59.21 -67.74
N GLN A 408 15.32 -58.92 -68.62
CA GLN A 408 15.92 -57.64 -68.96
C GLN A 408 15.25 -56.35 -68.42
N THR A 409 16.07 -55.59 -67.69
CA THR A 409 16.60 -54.30 -68.16
C THR A 409 15.59 -53.27 -68.66
N PHE A 410 15.10 -52.37 -67.79
CA PHE A 410 14.93 -50.96 -68.19
C PHE A 410 14.81 -49.95 -67.02
N SER A 411 15.95 -49.39 -66.65
CA SER A 411 16.13 -47.97 -66.29
C SER A 411 15.53 -47.37 -64.98
N ARG A 412 16.47 -46.70 -64.30
CA ARG A 412 16.42 -45.36 -63.67
C ARG A 412 16.11 -45.21 -62.18
N SER A 413 17.19 -44.81 -61.52
CA SER A 413 17.32 -43.71 -60.56
C SER A 413 17.42 -44.09 -59.08
N TYR A 414 18.65 -43.91 -58.57
CA TYR A 414 19.05 -43.78 -57.17
C TYR A 414 18.53 -44.85 -56.19
N TRP A 415 19.24 -45.97 -56.13
CA TRP A 415 19.13 -46.92 -55.03
C TRP A 415 20.48 -47.11 -54.36
N ILE A 416 20.48 -46.78 -53.07
CA ILE A 416 21.50 -47.00 -52.04
C ILE A 416 22.06 -48.42 -52.21
N PRO A 417 23.39 -48.64 -52.12
CA PRO A 417 23.94 -49.98 -52.26
C PRO A 417 23.30 -50.89 -51.22
N GLN A 418 22.71 -51.98 -51.71
CA GLN A 418 22.42 -53.15 -50.89
C GLN A 418 23.67 -53.48 -50.07
N SER A 419 23.46 -53.88 -48.82
CA SER A 419 24.52 -54.16 -47.83
C SER A 419 25.77 -54.72 -48.50
N ILE A 420 26.90 -54.03 -48.33
CA ILE A 420 28.14 -54.09 -49.14
C ILE A 420 28.76 -55.51 -49.23
N PHE A 421 28.20 -56.49 -48.53
CA PHE A 421 28.70 -57.85 -48.42
C PHE A 421 27.87 -58.92 -49.13
N SER A 422 26.86 -58.55 -49.94
CA SER A 422 26.03 -59.51 -50.70
C SER A 422 26.66 -59.99 -52.02
N THR A 423 27.98 -60.13 -52.11
CA THR A 423 28.62 -60.80 -53.26
C THR A 423 29.72 -61.76 -52.81
N THR A 424 29.43 -63.06 -52.99
CA THR A 424 30.37 -64.14 -53.34
C THR A 424 31.41 -64.63 -52.33
N PHE A 425 31.09 -64.82 -51.05
CA PHE A 425 32.05 -65.43 -50.10
C PHE A 425 31.91 -66.95 -49.87
N PHE A 426 30.77 -67.56 -50.20
CA PHE A 426 30.57 -69.01 -50.05
C PHE A 426 29.91 -69.57 -51.32
N ASN A 427 30.59 -70.53 -51.96
CA ASN A 427 30.11 -71.21 -53.16
C ASN A 427 29.70 -72.64 -52.81
N TRP A 428 28.42 -72.83 -52.52
CA TRP A 428 27.85 -74.09 -52.04
C TRP A 428 27.62 -75.13 -53.16
N ASP A 429 27.79 -74.76 -54.42
CA ASP A 429 27.76 -75.66 -55.60
C ASP A 429 29.17 -76.01 -56.12
N SER A 430 30.13 -76.30 -55.22
CA SER A 430 31.46 -76.77 -55.64
C SER A 430 31.52 -78.30 -55.69
N PRO A 431 31.91 -78.93 -56.82
CA PRO A 431 32.13 -80.37 -56.89
C PRO A 431 33.27 -80.79 -55.94
N GLU A 432 33.18 -82.02 -55.41
CA GLU A 432 34.00 -82.54 -54.31
C GLU A 432 35.49 -82.19 -54.42
N GLY A 433 36.02 -81.45 -53.44
CA GLY A 433 37.46 -81.23 -53.25
C GLY A 433 37.97 -79.78 -53.23
N GLN A 434 37.13 -78.76 -53.40
CA GLN A 434 37.51 -77.34 -53.26
C GLN A 434 36.94 -76.73 -51.96
N PRO A 435 37.68 -75.82 -51.28
CA PRO A 435 37.25 -75.26 -50.01
C PRO A 435 36.00 -74.39 -50.19
N VAL A 436 34.91 -74.81 -49.54
CA VAL A 436 33.60 -74.13 -49.55
C VAL A 436 33.65 -72.75 -48.85
N ILE A 437 34.74 -72.48 -48.14
CA ILE A 437 35.00 -71.23 -47.41
C ILE A 437 36.04 -70.42 -48.19
N SER A 438 35.67 -69.23 -48.68
CA SER A 438 36.63 -68.26 -49.20
C SER A 438 37.65 -67.90 -48.10
N GLY A 439 38.95 -68.00 -48.41
CA GLY A 439 40.07 -67.65 -47.51
C GLY A 439 40.09 -66.19 -47.03
N HIS A 440 39.11 -65.39 -47.43
CA HIS A 440 38.92 -64.00 -47.05
C HIS A 440 37.95 -63.83 -45.85
N PHE A 441 37.49 -64.90 -45.19
CA PHE A 441 36.71 -64.83 -43.94
C PHE A 441 37.39 -63.99 -42.84
N TRP A 442 38.72 -63.93 -42.83
CA TRP A 442 39.44 -63.08 -41.89
C TRP A 442 39.19 -61.57 -42.11
N ILE A 443 38.88 -61.15 -43.34
CA ILE A 443 38.51 -59.76 -43.66
C ILE A 443 37.18 -59.39 -42.97
N PHE A 444 36.25 -60.33 -42.89
CA PHE A 444 35.00 -60.13 -42.14
C PHE A 444 35.27 -59.88 -40.65
N VAL A 445 36.11 -60.72 -40.03
CA VAL A 445 36.50 -60.55 -38.62
C VAL A 445 37.24 -59.22 -38.41
N ALA A 446 38.13 -58.85 -39.34
CA ALA A 446 38.90 -57.62 -39.26
C ALA A 446 38.03 -56.36 -39.42
N VAL A 447 37.08 -56.35 -40.37
CA VAL A 447 36.16 -55.23 -40.58
C VAL A 447 35.20 -55.09 -39.40
N ALA A 448 34.64 -56.19 -38.91
CA ALA A 448 33.77 -56.19 -37.74
C ALA A 448 34.51 -55.68 -36.49
N ALA A 449 35.72 -56.19 -36.23
CA ALA A 449 36.57 -55.71 -35.14
C ALA A 449 36.93 -54.23 -35.30
N GLY A 450 37.29 -53.79 -36.50
CA GLY A 450 37.61 -52.39 -36.81
C GLY A 450 36.44 -51.45 -36.53
N LEU A 451 35.24 -51.81 -37.00
CA LEU A 451 34.03 -50.99 -36.82
C LEU A 451 33.62 -50.93 -35.34
N THR A 452 33.73 -52.04 -34.60
CA THR A 452 33.51 -52.04 -33.15
C THR A 452 34.54 -51.18 -32.40
N CYS A 453 35.81 -51.24 -32.77
CA CYS A 453 36.86 -50.40 -32.18
C CYS A 453 36.65 -48.90 -32.47
N ILE A 454 36.20 -48.54 -33.68
CA ILE A 454 35.89 -47.15 -34.03
C ILE A 454 34.72 -46.63 -33.20
N VAL A 455 33.66 -47.42 -33.05
CA VAL A 455 32.48 -47.05 -32.27
C VAL A 455 32.82 -46.89 -30.78
N VAL A 456 33.53 -47.87 -30.21
CA VAL A 456 33.98 -47.82 -28.80
C VAL A 456 34.98 -46.68 -28.57
N GLY A 457 35.90 -46.46 -29.51
CA GLY A 457 36.88 -45.38 -29.47
C GLY A 457 36.24 -43.99 -29.55
N ALA A 458 35.29 -43.78 -30.47
CA ALA A 458 34.54 -42.54 -30.57
C ALA A 458 33.73 -42.26 -29.29
N TRP A 459 33.14 -43.29 -28.69
CA TRP A 459 32.42 -43.17 -27.42
C TRP A 459 33.34 -42.82 -26.24
N ALA A 460 34.48 -43.51 -26.11
CA ALA A 460 35.47 -43.25 -25.07
C ALA A 460 36.07 -41.84 -25.20
N PHE A 461 36.25 -41.36 -26.43
CA PHE A 461 36.71 -40.01 -26.71
C PHE A 461 35.64 -38.96 -26.35
N ALA A 462 34.38 -39.18 -26.74
CA ALA A 462 33.27 -38.28 -26.42
C ALA A 462 32.99 -38.18 -24.90
N THR A 463 33.06 -39.31 -24.17
CA THR A 463 32.90 -39.32 -22.71
C THR A 463 34.07 -38.66 -21.98
N ARG A 464 35.30 -38.79 -22.50
CA ARG A 464 36.46 -38.06 -21.95
C ARG A 464 36.38 -36.54 -22.21
N LEU A 465 35.87 -36.13 -23.36
CA LEU A 465 35.62 -34.72 -23.68
C LEU A 465 34.51 -34.10 -22.80
N SER A 466 33.39 -34.81 -22.56
CA SER A 466 32.33 -34.28 -21.69
C SER A 466 32.78 -34.14 -20.24
N ASN A 467 33.71 -34.99 -19.78
CA ASN A 467 34.31 -34.89 -18.45
C ASN A 467 35.36 -33.76 -18.36
N ALA A 468 35.99 -33.37 -19.46
CA ALA A 468 36.91 -32.24 -19.51
C ALA A 468 36.18 -30.88 -19.42
N ASP A 469 35.01 -30.75 -20.07
CA ASP A 469 34.18 -29.54 -19.98
C ASP A 469 33.47 -29.38 -18.62
N GLY A 470 33.28 -30.47 -17.86
CA GLY A 470 32.74 -30.44 -16.50
C GLY A 470 33.69 -29.88 -15.43
N SER A 471 34.98 -29.76 -15.73
CA SER A 471 35.99 -29.22 -14.80
C SER A 471 36.31 -27.72 -15.04
N GLY A 472 35.65 -27.07 -16.00
CA GLY A 472 36.09 -25.79 -16.57
C GLY A 472 35.20 -24.55 -16.34
N LYS A 473 34.12 -24.61 -15.55
CA LYS A 473 33.26 -23.43 -15.25
C LYS A 473 33.08 -23.20 -13.75
N GLY A 474 34.20 -22.85 -13.11
CA GLY A 474 34.27 -22.25 -11.78
C GLY A 474 35.03 -20.93 -11.78
N LYS A 475 35.00 -20.13 -12.86
CA LYS A 475 35.47 -18.74 -12.82
C LYS A 475 34.31 -17.79 -12.54
N ARG A 476 34.12 -17.61 -11.23
CA ARG A 476 33.48 -16.46 -10.58
C ARG A 476 33.99 -15.17 -11.25
N THR A 477 33.16 -14.51 -12.06
CA THR A 477 33.36 -13.10 -12.43
C THR A 477 33.14 -12.27 -11.17
N LYS A 478 34.22 -12.00 -10.45
CA LYS A 478 34.29 -10.99 -9.39
C LYS A 478 34.26 -9.63 -10.08
N LYS A 479 33.06 -9.05 -10.23
CA LYS A 479 32.91 -7.66 -10.66
C LYS A 479 33.33 -6.77 -9.50
N LYS A 480 34.26 -5.84 -9.81
CA LYS A 480 34.80 -4.77 -8.96
C LYS A 480 33.73 -4.10 -8.08
N GLY A 481 33.98 -4.11 -6.78
CA GLY A 481 33.63 -3.04 -5.85
C GLY A 481 34.89 -2.79 -5.03
N SER A 482 35.58 -1.69 -5.32
CA SER A 482 36.78 -1.24 -4.64
C SER A 482 36.44 -0.85 -3.20
N ALA A 483 37.21 -1.36 -2.26
CA ALA A 483 37.39 -0.76 -0.95
C ALA A 483 38.86 -0.39 -0.83
N SER A 484 39.12 0.90 -0.68
CA SER A 484 40.25 1.40 0.10
C SER A 484 39.96 2.85 0.47
N ASP A 485 40.08 3.09 1.77
CA ASP A 485 40.40 4.34 2.45
C ASP A 485 39.22 5.26 2.80
N GLU A 486 38.80 5.24 4.08
CA GLU A 486 39.23 6.29 5.00
C GLU A 486 38.92 5.93 6.47
N GLU A 487 39.97 6.01 7.28
CA GLU A 487 39.94 5.98 8.74
C GLU A 487 39.87 7.43 9.25
N ASN A 488 38.96 7.66 10.21
CA ASN A 488 38.90 8.75 11.19
C ASN A 488 38.80 10.23 10.74
N SER A 489 37.72 10.88 11.19
CA SER A 489 37.85 12.07 12.05
C SER A 489 36.57 12.39 12.82
N VAL A 490 36.64 12.20 14.14
CA VAL A 490 35.93 13.02 15.12
C VAL A 490 36.75 14.30 15.25
N GLY A 491 36.23 15.40 14.73
CA GLY A 491 36.80 16.74 14.85
C GLY A 491 35.86 17.64 15.65
N VAL A 492 36.10 17.67 16.96
CA VAL A 492 35.69 18.77 17.85
C VAL A 492 36.34 20.05 17.33
N LEU A 493 35.53 21.04 16.96
CA LEU A 493 35.99 22.41 16.81
C LEU A 493 35.73 23.13 18.13
N ASP A 494 36.81 23.30 18.90
CA ASP A 494 36.93 24.38 19.86
C ASP A 494 38.01 25.34 19.34
N GLY A 495 37.72 26.63 19.44
CA GLY A 495 38.45 27.72 18.81
C GLY A 495 38.16 29.02 19.53
N ASP A 496 38.55 29.02 20.81
CA ASP A 496 38.85 30.10 21.74
C ASP A 496 38.77 31.59 21.25
N LYS A 497 38.06 32.38 22.08
CA LYS A 497 38.25 33.80 22.45
C LYS A 497 37.88 34.99 21.52
N ARG A 498 37.02 35.83 22.13
CA ARG A 498 36.94 37.31 22.11
C ARG A 498 36.62 37.99 20.78
N GLU A 499 35.37 38.46 20.66
CA GLU A 499 34.97 39.89 20.77
C GLU A 499 33.50 39.97 21.21
#